data_AF-A0A2P8QY75-F1
#
_entry.id   AF-A0A2P8QY75-F1
#
_cell.length_a   1.000
_cell.length_b   1.000
_cell.length_c   1.000
_cell.angle_alpha   90.00
_cell.angle_beta   90.00
_cell.angle_gamma   90.00
#
_symmetry.space_group_name_H-M   'P 1'
#
loop_
_entity.id
_entity.type
_entity.pdbx_description
1 polymer ?
#
loop_
_entity_poly.entity_id
_entity_poly.type
_entity_poly.pdbx_seq_one_letter_code
_entity_poly.pdbx_strand_id
1 'polypeptide(L)'
;MRTIYAKSRYTGQMLSSATHFRYTAVMDNLTRAKHRGMHNLVLPKTDPFWDTNYPPNGWNCRCQVEAITLSEAKRRGLKVRENSNGINGIADIDFAYNPGKTDKLDEILAKKKDRFKLNTKLTSKEVNAILKDLGNFTKQRDLYVWKKGLNDMVDEVIVKNNQKTPLNVVQVGLLSKFISETA
;
A
#
# COMPACT_ATOMS: atom_id res chain seq x y z
N MET A 1 2.83 -2.99 12.69
CA MET A 1 2.51 -2.03 11.60
C MET A 1 3.63 -1.83 10.54
N ARG A 2 4.65 -2.72 10.40
CA ARG A 2 5.73 -2.50 9.41
C ARG A 2 5.32 -2.70 7.95
N THR A 3 4.41 -3.63 7.67
CA THR A 3 3.91 -3.90 6.30
C THR A 3 3.04 -2.77 5.76
N ILE A 4 2.19 -2.16 6.60
CA ILE A 4 1.39 -0.98 6.25
C ILE A 4 2.31 0.20 5.92
N TYR A 5 3.30 0.46 6.77
CA TYR A 5 4.29 1.49 6.52
C TYR A 5 5.07 1.25 5.22
N ALA A 6 5.48 0.00 4.96
CA ALA A 6 6.13 -0.38 3.70
C ALA A 6 5.22 -0.15 2.48
N LYS A 7 3.92 -0.45 2.57
CA LYS A 7 2.93 -0.16 1.51
C LYS A 7 2.85 1.34 1.22
N SER A 8 2.66 2.18 2.24
CA SER A 8 2.62 3.64 2.07
C SER A 8 3.92 4.21 1.52
N ARG A 9 5.07 3.67 1.94
CA ARG A 9 6.37 4.08 1.42
C ARG A 9 6.50 3.72 -0.06
N TYR A 10 6.14 2.49 -0.43
CA TYR A 10 6.18 2.04 -1.82
C TYR A 10 5.29 2.91 -2.72
N THR A 11 4.06 3.22 -2.31
CA THR A 11 3.17 4.08 -3.12
C THR A 11 3.75 5.47 -3.32
N GLY A 12 4.24 6.12 -2.26
CA GLY A 12 4.90 7.43 -2.39
C GLY A 12 6.17 7.38 -3.25
N GLN A 13 6.92 6.29 -3.16
CA GLN A 13 8.10 6.07 -4.00
C GLN A 13 7.77 5.83 -5.46
N MET A 14 6.66 5.16 -5.78
CA MET A 14 6.22 4.96 -7.16
C MET A 14 5.72 6.26 -7.80
N LEU A 15 5.15 7.17 -7.00
CA LEU A 15 4.73 8.50 -7.46
C LEU A 15 5.89 9.48 -7.65
N SER A 16 7.08 9.18 -7.15
CA SER A 16 8.25 10.06 -7.27
C SER A 16 8.90 9.99 -8.65
N SER A 17 9.56 11.08 -9.06
CA SER A 17 10.31 11.19 -10.34
C SER A 17 11.58 10.33 -10.41
N ALA A 18 11.99 9.70 -9.31
CA ALA A 18 13.11 8.78 -9.31
C ALA A 18 12.87 7.60 -10.26
N THR A 19 13.92 7.05 -10.85
CA THR A 19 13.81 5.90 -11.76
C THR A 19 14.31 4.60 -11.14
N HIS A 20 15.08 4.70 -10.05
CA HIS A 20 15.72 3.56 -9.40
C HIS A 20 15.36 3.47 -7.91
N PHE A 21 15.56 2.28 -7.37
CA PHE A 21 15.50 1.97 -5.96
C PHE A 21 16.87 1.59 -5.44
N ARG A 22 17.22 2.10 -4.25
CA ARG A 22 18.38 1.72 -3.47
C ARG A 22 17.93 0.88 -2.28
N TYR A 23 18.54 -0.27 -2.08
CA TYR A 23 18.36 -1.08 -0.88
C TYR A 23 19.25 -0.56 0.25
N THR A 24 18.65 -0.24 1.40
CA THR A 24 19.35 0.24 2.59
C THR A 24 19.16 -0.76 3.73
N ALA A 25 20.23 -1.46 4.10
CA ALA A 25 20.26 -2.28 5.31
C ALA A 25 20.85 -1.49 6.49
N VAL A 26 20.40 -1.78 7.72
CA VAL A 26 21.05 -1.27 8.93
C VAL A 26 22.35 -2.04 9.13
N MET A 27 23.49 -1.34 9.16
CA MET A 27 24.83 -1.94 9.22
C MET A 27 25.26 -2.24 10.66
N ASP A 28 24.44 -3.00 11.37
CA ASP A 28 24.76 -3.51 12.70
C ASP A 28 24.85 -5.05 12.71
N ASN A 29 25.16 -5.60 13.89
CA ASN A 29 25.32 -7.04 14.07
C ASN A 29 23.99 -7.81 14.03
N LEU A 30 22.85 -7.14 14.21
CA LEU A 30 21.52 -7.75 14.24
C LEU A 30 20.93 -7.96 12.85
N THR A 31 21.41 -7.24 11.84
CA THR A 31 20.96 -7.43 10.45
C THR A 31 21.54 -8.73 9.88
N ARG A 32 20.71 -9.56 9.23
CA ARG A 32 21.16 -10.82 8.62
C ARG A 32 22.23 -10.56 7.55
N ALA A 33 23.22 -11.45 7.44
CA ALA A 33 24.32 -11.29 6.49
C ALA A 33 23.85 -11.13 5.03
N LYS A 34 22.84 -11.92 4.62
CA LYS A 34 22.21 -11.81 3.29
C LYS A 34 21.65 -10.41 3.03
N HIS A 35 21.05 -9.78 4.04
CA HIS A 35 20.45 -8.44 3.93
C HIS A 35 21.54 -7.35 3.91
N ARG A 36 22.60 -7.49 4.74
CA ARG A 36 23.76 -6.59 4.71
C ARG A 36 24.47 -6.59 3.37
N GLY A 37 24.59 -7.77 2.73
CA GLY A 37 25.19 -7.89 1.41
C GLY A 37 24.46 -7.13 0.30
N MET A 38 23.21 -6.76 0.51
CA MET A 38 22.43 -5.95 -0.43
C MET A 38 22.47 -4.45 -0.13
N HIS A 39 23.16 -4.02 0.94
CA HIS A 39 23.28 -2.59 1.22
C HIS A 39 23.92 -1.87 0.04
N ASN A 40 23.31 -0.75 -0.39
CA ASN A 40 23.69 0.02 -1.58
C ASN A 40 23.45 -0.67 -2.93
N LEU A 41 22.72 -1.78 -2.98
CA LEU A 41 22.21 -2.31 -4.24
C LEU A 41 21.25 -1.28 -4.86
N VAL A 42 21.56 -0.84 -6.08
CA VAL A 42 20.70 0.07 -6.85
C VAL A 42 20.21 -0.64 -8.12
N LEU A 43 18.88 -0.74 -8.26
CA LEU A 43 18.19 -1.38 -9.39
C LEU A 43 17.05 -0.48 -9.89
N PRO A 44 16.60 -0.63 -11.15
CA PRO A 44 15.40 0.04 -11.64
C PRO A 44 14.19 -0.25 -10.75
N LYS A 45 13.26 0.70 -10.62
CA LYS A 45 12.00 0.52 -9.86
C LYS A 45 11.17 -0.67 -10.37
N THR A 46 11.27 -0.96 -11.66
CA THR A 46 10.52 -2.02 -12.37
C THR A 46 11.19 -3.38 -12.30
N ASP A 47 12.36 -3.51 -11.68
CA ASP A 47 13.08 -4.78 -11.62
C ASP A 47 12.30 -5.85 -10.82
N PRO A 48 12.19 -7.10 -11.31
CA PRO A 48 11.47 -8.19 -10.63
C PRO A 48 11.99 -8.52 -9.23
N PHE A 49 13.23 -8.15 -8.90
CA PHE A 49 13.77 -8.31 -7.56
C PHE A 49 12.86 -7.69 -6.50
N TRP A 50 12.26 -6.54 -6.80
CA TRP A 50 11.38 -5.83 -5.88
C TRP A 50 10.02 -6.50 -5.68
N ASP A 51 9.65 -7.50 -6.48
CA ASP A 51 8.40 -8.25 -6.30
C ASP A 51 8.45 -9.18 -5.11
N THR A 52 9.64 -9.63 -4.74
CA THR A 52 9.86 -10.61 -3.65
C THR A 52 10.82 -10.12 -2.58
N ASN A 53 11.58 -9.04 -2.81
CA ASN A 53 12.62 -8.56 -1.89
C ASN A 53 12.42 -7.10 -1.45
N TYR A 54 11.22 -6.56 -1.60
CA TYR A 54 10.88 -5.25 -1.04
C TYR A 54 10.59 -5.39 0.47
N PRO A 55 11.38 -4.76 1.36
CA PRO A 55 11.25 -4.97 2.79
C PRO A 55 9.83 -4.75 3.34
N PRO A 56 9.42 -5.53 4.37
CA PRO A 56 10.26 -6.39 5.19
C PRO A 56 10.57 -7.75 4.56
N ASN A 57 11.85 -8.16 4.57
CA ASN A 57 12.34 -9.41 3.96
C ASN A 57 12.49 -10.56 4.97
N GLY A 58 11.78 -10.49 6.10
CA GLY A 58 11.91 -11.46 7.18
C GLY A 58 11.48 -10.89 8.53
N TRP A 59 11.43 -11.78 9.53
CA TRP A 59 11.06 -11.39 10.90
C TRP A 59 12.03 -10.34 11.46
N ASN A 60 11.44 -9.28 12.03
CA ASN A 60 12.13 -8.10 12.55
C ASN A 60 13.09 -7.43 11.54
N CYS A 61 12.88 -7.58 10.22
CA CYS A 61 13.68 -6.89 9.21
C CYS A 61 13.56 -5.35 9.37
N ARG A 62 14.71 -4.66 9.40
CA ARG A 62 14.82 -3.19 9.52
C ARG A 62 15.37 -2.54 8.25
N CYS A 63 15.52 -3.32 7.18
CA CYS A 63 15.96 -2.79 5.90
C CYS A 63 14.85 -1.94 5.29
N GLN A 64 15.24 -1.00 4.44
CA GLN A 64 14.36 -0.10 3.73
C GLN A 64 14.78 -0.01 2.26
N VAL A 65 13.89 0.54 1.45
CA VAL A 65 14.19 0.96 0.08
C VAL A 65 14.10 2.47 0.01
N GLU A 66 14.97 3.11 -0.74
CA GLU A 66 14.95 4.55 -1.04
C GLU A 66 14.76 4.74 -2.54
N ALA A 67 13.92 5.70 -2.94
CA ALA A 67 13.82 6.10 -4.34
C ALA A 67 14.96 7.07 -4.67
N ILE A 68 15.71 6.78 -5.73
CA ILE A 68 16.93 7.51 -6.09
C ILE A 68 16.96 7.81 -7.60
N THR A 69 17.46 8.99 -7.95
CA THR A 69 17.75 9.35 -9.36
C THR A 69 19.15 8.89 -9.76
N LEU A 70 19.40 8.70 -11.06
CA LEU A 70 20.74 8.33 -11.55
C LEU A 70 21.80 9.38 -11.20
N SER A 71 21.47 10.67 -11.31
CA SER A 71 22.37 11.77 -10.93
C SER A 71 22.73 11.73 -9.45
N GLU A 72 21.77 11.40 -8.59
CA GLU A 72 22.01 11.23 -7.17
C GLU A 72 22.84 9.98 -6.86
N ALA A 73 22.58 8.87 -7.55
CA ALA A 73 23.39 7.67 -7.43
C ALA A 73 24.86 7.94 -7.80
N LYS A 74 25.09 8.67 -8.90
CA LYS A 74 26.44 9.11 -9.33
C LYS A 74 27.11 10.01 -8.28
N ARG A 75 26.37 10.99 -7.74
CA ARG A 75 26.89 11.90 -6.69
C ARG A 75 27.30 11.15 -5.42
N ARG A 76 26.55 10.10 -5.06
CA ARG A 76 26.82 9.26 -3.89
C ARG A 76 27.85 8.14 -4.16
N GLY A 77 28.39 8.03 -5.38
CA GLY A 77 29.34 6.97 -5.75
C GLY A 77 28.73 5.56 -5.76
N LEU A 78 27.42 5.44 -5.95
CA LEU A 78 26.72 4.15 -5.94
C LEU A 78 26.86 3.45 -7.29
N LYS A 79 27.08 2.13 -7.25
CA LYS A 79 27.09 1.29 -8.44
C LYS A 79 25.66 0.95 -8.85
N VAL A 80 25.19 1.56 -9.92
CA VAL A 80 23.88 1.27 -10.51
C VAL A 80 23.99 0.00 -11.36
N ARG A 81 23.04 -0.91 -11.18
CA ARG A 81 22.90 -2.11 -12.01
C ARG A 81 21.69 -1.97 -12.92
N GLU A 82 21.82 -2.48 -14.15
CA GLU A 82 20.71 -2.52 -15.12
C GLU A 82 19.61 -3.49 -14.69
N ASN A 83 19.98 -4.62 -14.08
CA ASN A 83 19.05 -5.64 -13.62
C ASN A 83 19.61 -6.46 -12.45
N SER A 84 18.74 -7.27 -11.87
CA SER A 84 19.03 -8.21 -10.78
C SER A 84 19.65 -9.54 -11.21
N ASN A 85 20.11 -9.70 -12.45
CA ASN A 85 20.68 -10.98 -12.91
C ASN A 85 21.85 -11.44 -12.02
N GLY A 86 21.83 -12.69 -11.57
CA GLY A 86 22.84 -13.23 -10.66
C GLY A 86 22.70 -12.76 -9.20
N ILE A 87 21.61 -12.07 -8.83
CA ILE A 87 21.24 -11.81 -7.45
C ILE A 87 20.20 -12.83 -7.02
N ASN A 88 20.51 -13.60 -5.97
CA ASN A 88 19.54 -14.49 -5.35
C ASN A 88 18.59 -13.73 -4.43
N GLY A 89 17.35 -14.20 -4.32
CA GLY A 89 16.38 -13.69 -3.36
C GLY A 89 16.90 -13.74 -1.92
N ILE A 90 16.65 -12.68 -1.17
CA ILE A 90 17.10 -12.50 0.22
C ILE A 90 15.95 -12.57 1.23
N ALA A 91 14.70 -12.57 0.77
CA ALA A 91 13.53 -12.66 1.63
C ALA A 91 13.29 -14.09 2.14
N ASP A 92 12.84 -14.19 3.39
CA ASP A 92 12.30 -15.43 3.95
C ASP A 92 11.01 -15.82 3.20
N ILE A 93 10.64 -17.11 3.17
CA ILE A 93 9.52 -17.64 2.37
C ILE A 93 8.20 -16.89 2.60
N ASP A 94 7.85 -16.59 3.85
CA ASP A 94 6.61 -15.89 4.21
C ASP A 94 6.63 -14.39 3.89
N PHE A 95 7.81 -13.86 3.56
CA PHE A 95 8.06 -12.45 3.29
C PHE A 95 8.44 -12.20 1.82
N ALA A 96 8.46 -13.25 0.99
CA ALA A 96 8.83 -13.18 -0.42
C ALA A 96 7.71 -12.57 -1.28
N TYR A 97 7.27 -11.37 -0.93
CA TYR A 97 6.27 -10.60 -1.67
C TYR A 97 6.45 -9.09 -1.43
N ASN A 98 5.95 -8.26 -2.33
CA ASN A 98 5.97 -6.82 -2.18
C ASN A 98 4.68 -6.31 -1.51
N PRO A 99 4.75 -5.78 -0.26
CA PRO A 99 3.57 -5.27 0.44
C PRO A 99 2.84 -4.13 -0.28
N GLY A 100 3.56 -3.36 -1.10
CA GLY A 100 3.03 -2.25 -1.89
C GLY A 100 2.29 -2.66 -3.16
N LYS A 101 2.58 -3.85 -3.71
CA LYS A 101 1.87 -4.41 -4.87
C LYS A 101 0.69 -5.30 -4.48
N THR A 102 0.68 -5.84 -3.26
CA THR A 102 -0.41 -6.69 -2.81
C THR A 102 -1.59 -5.87 -2.32
N ASP A 103 -2.62 -5.74 -3.16
CA ASP A 103 -3.98 -5.39 -2.72
C ASP A 103 -4.96 -6.50 -3.09
N LYS A 104 -4.83 -7.64 -2.43
CA LYS A 104 -5.68 -8.81 -2.66
C LYS A 104 -6.91 -8.83 -1.75
N LEU A 105 -7.25 -7.71 -1.12
CA LEU A 105 -8.35 -7.67 -0.14
C LEU A 105 -9.67 -8.06 -0.79
N ASP A 106 -9.98 -7.51 -1.95
CA ASP A 106 -11.22 -7.79 -2.68
C ASP A 106 -11.25 -9.24 -3.19
N GLU A 107 -10.12 -9.74 -3.70
CA GLU A 107 -9.98 -11.14 -4.14
C GLU A 107 -10.17 -12.11 -2.96
N ILE A 108 -9.54 -11.82 -1.81
CA ILE A 108 -9.67 -12.63 -0.59
C ILE A 108 -11.11 -12.57 -0.08
N LEU A 109 -11.74 -11.40 -0.11
CA LEU A 109 -13.14 -11.23 0.29
C LEU A 109 -14.06 -12.06 -0.60
N ALA A 110 -13.87 -12.00 -1.92
CA ALA A 110 -14.61 -12.81 -2.88
C ALA A 110 -14.43 -14.32 -2.62
N LYS A 111 -13.18 -14.80 -2.50
CA LYS A 111 -12.89 -16.21 -2.18
C LYS A 111 -13.51 -16.67 -0.86
N LYS A 112 -13.48 -15.80 0.17
CA LYS A 112 -14.13 -16.11 1.45
C LYS A 112 -15.65 -16.19 1.28
N LYS A 113 -16.26 -15.23 0.57
CA LYS A 113 -17.70 -15.22 0.27
C LYS A 113 -18.14 -16.51 -0.43
N ASP A 114 -17.36 -16.98 -1.41
CA ASP A 114 -17.67 -18.20 -2.14
C ASP A 114 -17.50 -19.46 -1.29
N ARG A 115 -16.43 -19.54 -0.46
CA ARG A 115 -16.30 -20.63 0.53
C ARG A 115 -17.47 -20.68 1.51
N PHE A 116 -17.98 -19.52 1.94
CA PHE A 116 -19.14 -19.45 2.83
C PHE A 116 -20.42 -19.95 2.14
N LYS A 117 -20.63 -19.69 0.84
CA LYS A 117 -21.78 -20.22 0.09
C LYS A 117 -21.73 -21.74 -0.10
N LEU A 118 -20.55 -22.31 -0.23
CA LEU A 118 -20.35 -23.74 -0.48
C LEU A 118 -20.47 -24.60 0.80
N ASN A 119 -20.47 -23.99 1.99
CA ASN A 119 -20.60 -24.73 3.24
C ASN A 119 -22.07 -25.04 3.55
N THR A 120 -22.54 -26.20 3.06
CA THR A 120 -23.93 -26.68 3.13
C THR A 120 -24.46 -26.92 4.55
N LYS A 121 -23.61 -26.92 5.59
CA LYS A 121 -24.04 -27.01 7.00
C LYS A 121 -24.52 -25.69 7.58
N LEU A 122 -24.26 -24.57 6.91
CA LEU A 122 -24.52 -23.21 7.38
C LEU A 122 -25.68 -22.54 6.64
N THR A 123 -26.45 -23.26 5.81
CA THR A 123 -27.63 -22.73 5.10
C THR A 123 -28.74 -22.37 6.08
N SER A 124 -28.58 -21.21 6.68
CA SER A 124 -29.43 -20.63 7.73
C SER A 124 -29.69 -19.18 7.35
N LYS A 125 -30.82 -18.63 7.82
CA LYS A 125 -31.26 -17.24 7.60
C LYS A 125 -30.13 -16.22 7.88
N GLU A 126 -29.25 -16.55 8.82
CA GLU A 126 -28.08 -15.78 9.24
C GLU A 126 -27.04 -15.61 8.11
N VAL A 127 -26.73 -16.68 7.37
CA VAL A 127 -25.78 -16.59 6.24
C VAL A 127 -26.31 -15.71 5.12
N ASN A 128 -27.60 -15.78 4.82
CA ASN A 128 -28.22 -14.91 3.84
C ASN A 128 -28.23 -13.44 4.29
N ALA A 129 -28.40 -13.18 5.59
CA ALA A 129 -28.26 -11.83 6.14
C ALA A 129 -26.81 -11.31 5.98
N ILE A 130 -25.81 -12.11 6.33
CA ILE A 130 -24.40 -11.75 6.17
C ILE A 130 -24.04 -11.50 4.70
N LEU A 131 -24.51 -12.33 3.77
CA LEU A 131 -24.27 -12.14 2.33
C LEU A 131 -24.92 -10.85 1.80
N LYS A 132 -26.09 -10.49 2.31
CA LYS A 132 -26.78 -9.23 2.00
C LYS A 132 -26.01 -8.03 2.56
N ASP A 133 -25.54 -8.11 3.80
CA ASP A 133 -24.74 -7.07 4.43
C ASP A 133 -23.39 -6.88 3.72
N LEU A 134 -22.71 -7.98 3.36
CA LEU A 134 -21.50 -7.94 2.54
C LEU A 134 -21.75 -7.33 1.15
N GLY A 135 -22.93 -7.53 0.57
CA GLY A 135 -23.34 -6.87 -0.68
C GLY A 135 -23.49 -5.36 -0.54
N ASN A 136 -23.94 -4.89 0.62
CA ASN A 136 -24.09 -3.47 0.93
C ASN A 136 -22.83 -2.83 1.52
N PHE A 137 -21.84 -3.63 1.93
CA PHE A 137 -20.67 -3.17 2.66
C PHE A 137 -19.88 -2.07 1.93
N THR A 138 -19.60 -2.24 0.64
CA THR A 138 -18.87 -1.24 -0.16
C THR A 138 -19.61 0.10 -0.14
N LYS A 139 -20.92 0.09 -0.40
CA LYS A 139 -21.77 1.29 -0.35
C LYS A 139 -21.78 1.94 1.02
N GLN A 140 -21.92 1.15 2.10
CA GLN A 140 -21.93 1.66 3.47
C GLN A 140 -20.57 2.25 3.87
N ARG A 141 -19.47 1.58 3.50
CA ARG A 141 -18.10 2.06 3.72
C ARG A 141 -17.88 3.39 3.02
N ASP A 142 -18.27 3.49 1.75
CA ASP A 142 -18.06 4.71 0.96
C ASP A 142 -18.89 5.88 1.51
N LEU A 143 -20.14 5.62 1.92
CA LEU A 143 -20.97 6.60 2.65
C LEU A 143 -20.35 7.04 3.98
N TYR A 144 -19.77 6.10 4.74
CA TYR A 144 -19.10 6.40 6.00
C TYR A 144 -17.84 7.26 5.77
N VAL A 145 -16.99 6.90 4.82
CA VAL A 145 -15.77 7.65 4.48
C VAL A 145 -16.14 9.07 4.05
N TRP A 146 -17.18 9.21 3.22
CA TRP A 146 -17.69 10.52 2.80
C TRP A 146 -18.19 11.35 3.99
N LYS A 147 -19.06 10.79 4.83
CA LYS A 147 -19.59 11.47 6.02
C LYS A 147 -18.47 11.86 6.98
N LYS A 148 -17.49 10.98 7.18
CA LYS A 148 -16.35 11.24 8.06
C LYS A 148 -15.48 12.37 7.52
N GLY A 149 -15.20 12.39 6.21
CA GLY A 149 -14.49 13.49 5.56
C GLY A 149 -15.20 14.83 5.71
N LEU A 150 -16.53 14.86 5.58
CA LEU A 150 -17.34 16.06 5.81
C LEU A 150 -17.22 16.54 7.26
N ASN A 151 -17.37 15.63 8.22
CA ASN A 151 -17.26 15.96 9.64
C ASN A 151 -15.87 16.49 9.98
N ASP A 152 -14.80 15.87 9.46
CA ASP A 152 -13.43 16.30 9.70
C ASP A 152 -13.16 17.70 9.11
N MET A 153 -13.75 18.01 7.94
CA MET A 153 -13.70 19.35 7.34
C MET A 153 -14.45 20.38 8.20
N VAL A 154 -15.66 20.05 8.66
CA VAL A 154 -16.46 20.91 9.56
C VAL A 154 -15.70 21.18 10.85
N ASP A 155 -15.09 20.16 11.44
CA ASP A 155 -14.31 20.29 12.67
C ASP A 155 -13.10 21.22 12.48
N GLU A 156 -12.36 21.10 11.37
CA GLU A 156 -11.21 21.99 11.10
C GLU A 156 -11.62 23.42 10.77
N VAL A 157 -12.60 23.61 9.89
CA VAL A 157 -12.96 24.93 9.36
C VAL A 157 -13.86 25.70 10.31
N ILE A 158 -14.90 25.05 10.84
CA ILE A 158 -15.95 25.72 11.64
C ILE A 158 -15.60 25.68 13.12
N VAL A 159 -15.26 24.50 13.66
CA VAL A 159 -15.05 24.35 15.11
C VAL A 159 -13.69 24.91 15.53
N LYS A 160 -12.61 24.58 14.80
CA LYS A 160 -11.24 25.01 15.13
C LYS A 160 -10.84 26.34 14.48
N ASN A 161 -11.65 26.89 13.57
CA ASN A 161 -11.35 28.09 12.78
C ASN A 161 -9.96 28.05 12.10
N ASN A 162 -9.50 26.85 11.70
CA ASN A 162 -8.19 26.62 11.12
C ASN A 162 -8.28 26.62 9.59
N GLN A 163 -8.21 27.81 9.00
CA GLN A 163 -8.36 28.02 7.55
C GLN A 163 -7.04 27.84 6.76
N LYS A 164 -6.01 27.23 7.37
CA LYS A 164 -4.68 27.09 6.75
C LYS A 164 -4.66 25.98 5.70
N THR A 165 -4.06 26.29 4.55
CA THR A 165 -3.91 25.34 3.44
C THR A 165 -2.84 24.27 3.73
N PRO A 166 -3.03 23.03 3.22
CA PRO A 166 -4.17 22.57 2.42
C PRO A 166 -5.39 22.19 3.29
N LEU A 167 -6.58 22.65 2.87
CA LEU A 167 -7.85 22.19 3.45
C LEU A 167 -8.18 20.80 2.90
N ASN A 168 -8.68 19.91 3.76
CA ASN A 168 -9.31 18.67 3.31
C ASN A 168 -10.63 19.02 2.60
N VAL A 169 -10.58 19.22 1.29
CA VAL A 169 -11.77 19.44 0.46
C VAL A 169 -12.44 18.10 0.15
N VAL A 170 -13.69 17.95 0.61
CA VAL A 170 -14.53 16.83 0.22
C VAL A 170 -15.01 17.10 -1.21
N GLN A 171 -14.67 16.21 -2.16
CA GLN A 171 -15.32 16.21 -3.47
C GLN A 171 -16.78 15.81 -3.27
N VAL A 172 -17.66 16.80 -3.18
CA VAL A 172 -19.10 16.61 -3.41
C VAL A 172 -19.20 16.23 -4.88
N GLY A 173 -19.55 14.97 -5.17
CA GLY A 173 -19.60 14.44 -6.53
C GLY A 173 -20.53 15.24 -7.45
N LEU A 174 -20.55 14.88 -8.74
CA LEU A 174 -21.45 15.49 -9.71
C LEU A 174 -22.91 15.30 -9.29
N LEU A 175 -23.67 16.40 -9.22
CA LEU A 175 -25.12 16.38 -9.08
C LEU A 175 -25.71 15.59 -10.25
N SER A 176 -26.63 14.66 -9.97
CA SER A 176 -27.37 14.00 -11.04
C SER A 176 -28.19 15.04 -11.81
N LYS A 177 -28.28 14.88 -13.13
CA LYS A 177 -28.99 15.80 -14.02
C LYS A 177 -30.45 16.04 -13.59
N PHE A 178 -31.05 15.03 -12.96
CA PHE A 178 -32.40 15.09 -12.37
C PHE A 178 -32.56 16.16 -11.29
N ILE A 179 -31.53 16.41 -10.49
CA ILE A 179 -31.55 17.41 -9.40
C ILE A 179 -31.21 18.80 -9.92
N SER A 180 -30.38 18.93 -10.97
CA SER A 180 -30.06 20.24 -11.56
C SER A 180 -31.21 20.86 -12.36
N GLU A 181 -32.14 20.04 -12.87
CA GLU A 181 -33.28 20.50 -13.68
C GLU A 181 -34.49 20.91 -12.83
N THR A 182 -34.45 20.72 -11.51
CA THR A 182 -35.55 21.02 -10.58
C THR A 182 -35.25 22.16 -9.60
N ALA A 183 -34.14 22.89 -9.79
CA ALA A 183 -33.75 24.06 -9.01
C ALA A 183 -33.93 25.36 -9.81
#